data_AF-A0A927V1A5-F1
#
_entry.id   AF-A0A927V1A5-F1
#
_cell.length_a   1.000
_cell.length_b   1.000
_cell.length_c   1.000
_cell.angle_alpha   90.00
_cell.angle_beta   90.00
_cell.angle_gamma   90.00
#
_symmetry.space_group_name_H-M   'P 1'
#
loop_
_entity.id
_entity.type
_entity.pdbx_description
1 polymer ?
#
loop_
_entity_poly.entity_id
_entity_poly.type
_entity_poly.pdbx_seq_one_letter_code
_entity_poly.pdbx_strand_id
1 'polypeptide(L)'
;MEDKMIKIINKFFKRATAICMVSAITAVCLAGCSKETDNSNKTYIDLKSYFKLNGYVSGEENIPAATDDEYAVVIDGMLKSTRAKKINTGYYMDIECVNDYFNSGIYWDSNEEISLYTLPAEEIKISAGDKSYTMGGTTYEFDESIIVKQGTVTYILLDYVVDFTAMDYSVCENGANRISINTEYCEKQYVKAVKNLKMRDGENPSKEILTDITAETELYYVKDGETPEWVYVRTLDGIWGYVEKNKISEVYTNTVTTDFKEIIYPSISKDFEICLGWHQMESTSGNDSLKGLIKDAGSLNVVSPTWMKISDAGGGITSLVSESYVKTAHKNNLEVWALISDFNSDENGSYYINQVLPYSSKRKILVNNIINEIKKCGADGVNIDFEMISSSTADDFIQFLREMSLECRKEGIVLSVDNYAPTGGNSYYNREAQGKVVDYFIIMGYDEHWAGCGKAGSVASLPFVENGIKNTIAAVPAEKVINAVPFFTRVWMETPEALTDGTQVIIEDPIYGNYALSSKAVGLKSALNLVEKNKAAKTWLESLGQYYGEYKDDEGITYRIWLEEEESMTKKLELMDKYQIAGMAAWKLGLEYDDIWDVIDNFID
;
A
#
# COMPACT_ATOMS: atom_id res chain seq x y z
N MET A 1 -91.14 43.27 -19.17
CA MET A 1 -89.85 42.55 -19.36
C MET A 1 -88.79 43.45 -20.00
N GLU A 2 -88.85 44.76 -19.76
CA GLU A 2 -87.82 45.74 -20.14
C GLU A 2 -87.03 46.27 -18.93
N ASP A 3 -87.42 45.92 -17.70
CA ASP A 3 -86.74 46.38 -16.47
C ASP A 3 -85.52 45.52 -16.04
N LYS A 4 -85.22 44.42 -16.75
CA LYS A 4 -84.03 43.59 -16.48
C LYS A 4 -82.83 43.91 -17.38
N MET A 5 -83.00 44.68 -18.46
CA MET A 5 -81.88 45.11 -19.32
C MET A 5 -81.25 46.44 -18.91
N ILE A 6 -81.95 47.30 -18.15
CA ILE A 6 -81.40 48.59 -17.69
C ILE A 6 -80.56 48.45 -16.41
N LYS A 7 -80.79 47.39 -15.59
CA LYS A 7 -79.96 47.11 -14.40
C LYS A 7 -78.62 46.42 -14.67
N ILE A 8 -78.40 45.85 -15.86
CA ILE A 8 -77.11 45.23 -16.22
C ILE A 8 -76.15 46.28 -16.83
N ILE A 9 -76.66 47.27 -17.56
CA ILE A 9 -75.82 48.31 -18.19
C ILE A 9 -75.27 49.31 -17.14
N ASN A 10 -76.02 49.61 -16.08
CA ASN A 10 -75.55 50.52 -15.02
C ASN A 10 -74.56 49.89 -14.02
N LYS A 11 -74.31 48.58 -14.06
CA LYS A 11 -73.25 47.94 -13.26
C LYS A 11 -71.90 47.87 -13.99
N PHE A 12 -71.91 48.02 -15.33
CA PHE A 12 -70.68 48.08 -16.13
C PHE A 12 -70.09 49.50 -16.21
N PHE A 13 -70.90 50.55 -16.12
CA PHE A 13 -70.40 51.94 -16.24
C PHE A 13 -69.80 52.56 -14.96
N LYS A 14 -69.92 51.92 -13.79
CA LYS A 14 -69.25 52.37 -12.55
C LYS A 14 -67.92 51.68 -12.24
N ARG A 15 -67.45 50.76 -13.11
CA ARG A 15 -66.08 50.19 -13.01
C ARG A 15 -65.11 50.72 -14.06
N ALA A 16 -65.58 51.49 -15.04
CA ALA A 16 -64.73 52.04 -16.10
C ALA A 16 -64.09 53.40 -15.77
N THR A 17 -64.51 54.10 -14.72
CA THR A 17 -63.99 55.45 -14.39
C THR A 17 -63.02 55.50 -13.21
N ALA A 18 -62.59 54.33 -12.70
CA ALA A 18 -61.51 54.23 -11.69
C ALA A 18 -60.20 53.65 -12.27
N ILE A 19 -60.15 53.35 -13.58
CA ILE A 19 -58.99 52.72 -14.24
C ILE A 19 -58.20 53.71 -15.11
N CYS A 20 -58.69 54.94 -15.33
CA CYS A 20 -58.00 55.95 -16.15
C CYS A 20 -57.27 57.06 -15.36
N MET A 21 -57.12 56.95 -14.04
CA MET A 21 -56.35 57.90 -13.22
C MET A 21 -55.22 57.26 -12.39
N VAL A 22 -54.83 56.02 -12.71
CA VAL A 22 -53.61 55.38 -12.17
C VAL A 22 -52.57 55.12 -13.27
N SER A 23 -52.91 55.35 -14.54
CA SER A 23 -52.04 55.13 -15.70
C SER A 23 -51.26 56.37 -16.17
N ALA A 24 -51.35 57.51 -15.48
CA ALA A 24 -50.65 58.75 -15.85
C ALA A 24 -49.53 59.19 -14.88
N ILE A 25 -49.34 58.50 -13.75
CA ILE A 25 -48.20 58.76 -12.82
C ILE A 25 -47.10 57.68 -12.95
N THR A 26 -47.41 56.53 -13.55
CA THR A 26 -46.40 55.49 -13.86
C THR A 26 -45.59 55.77 -15.13
N ALA A 27 -46.00 56.73 -15.97
CA ALA A 27 -45.33 57.03 -17.24
C ALA A 27 -44.27 58.15 -17.18
N VAL A 28 -44.09 58.82 -16.03
CA VAL A 28 -43.03 59.85 -15.85
C VAL A 28 -41.92 59.39 -14.89
N CYS A 29 -42.05 58.22 -14.26
CA CYS A 29 -40.92 57.53 -13.60
C CYS A 29 -40.22 56.49 -14.49
N LEU A 30 -40.67 56.26 -15.73
CA LEU A 30 -40.06 55.33 -16.70
C LEU A 30 -39.18 56.01 -17.77
N ALA A 31 -38.89 57.30 -17.61
CA ALA A 31 -37.91 58.03 -18.41
C ALA A 31 -36.78 58.65 -17.55
N GLY A 32 -36.66 58.20 -16.30
CA GLY A 32 -35.45 58.39 -15.51
C GLY A 32 -34.51 57.24 -15.81
N CYS A 33 -33.38 57.53 -16.46
CA CYS A 33 -32.27 56.62 -16.70
C CYS A 33 -32.03 55.62 -15.56
N SER A 34 -32.60 54.41 -15.63
CA SER A 34 -31.84 53.23 -15.23
C SER A 34 -30.99 52.86 -16.44
N LYS A 35 -29.86 53.56 -16.58
CA LYS A 35 -28.66 52.78 -16.88
C LYS A 35 -28.68 51.72 -15.80
N GLU A 36 -29.10 50.49 -16.11
CA GLU A 36 -28.63 49.35 -15.34
C GLU A 36 -27.11 49.50 -15.39
N THR A 37 -26.56 50.08 -14.33
CA THR A 37 -25.13 50.05 -14.13
C THR A 37 -24.85 48.57 -14.05
N ASP A 38 -24.23 48.05 -15.10
CA ASP A 38 -23.64 46.73 -15.15
C ASP A 38 -22.71 46.61 -13.93
N ASN A 39 -23.28 46.19 -12.80
CA ASN A 39 -22.63 46.02 -11.51
C ASN A 39 -21.86 44.69 -11.49
N SER A 40 -21.69 44.05 -12.65
CA SER A 40 -20.84 42.87 -12.76
C SER A 40 -19.38 43.28 -12.55
N ASN A 41 -18.71 42.52 -11.70
CA ASN A 41 -17.29 42.69 -11.48
C ASN A 41 -16.54 42.27 -12.76
N LYS A 42 -15.59 43.11 -13.17
CA LYS A 42 -14.77 42.95 -14.39
C LYS A 42 -13.31 42.60 -14.06
N THR A 43 -12.97 42.52 -12.78
CA THR A 43 -11.65 42.10 -12.30
C THR A 43 -11.47 40.62 -12.52
N TYR A 44 -10.33 40.25 -13.08
CA TYR A 44 -9.91 38.87 -13.24
C TYR A 44 -9.01 38.48 -12.07
N ILE A 45 -9.20 37.27 -11.55
CA ILE A 45 -8.25 36.62 -10.66
C ILE A 45 -6.98 36.36 -11.47
N ASP A 46 -5.84 36.65 -10.87
CA ASP A 46 -4.56 36.26 -11.43
C ASP A 46 -4.42 34.73 -11.34
N LEU A 47 -4.48 34.06 -12.49
CA LEU A 47 -4.38 32.60 -12.57
C LEU A 47 -3.04 32.09 -12.05
N LYS A 48 -1.95 32.88 -12.13
CA LYS A 48 -0.68 32.48 -11.50
C LYS A 48 -0.81 32.41 -9.98
N SER A 49 -1.55 33.34 -9.37
CA SER A 49 -1.88 33.27 -7.94
C SER A 49 -2.82 32.10 -7.63
N TYR A 50 -3.84 31.86 -8.46
CA TYR A 50 -4.78 30.73 -8.29
C TYR A 50 -4.07 29.37 -8.28
N PHE A 51 -3.17 29.15 -9.23
CA PHE A 51 -2.36 27.94 -9.34
C PHE A 51 -1.07 27.97 -8.49
N LYS A 52 -0.93 28.97 -7.60
CA LYS A 52 0.20 29.09 -6.65
C LYS A 52 1.59 29.15 -7.32
N LEU A 53 1.67 29.79 -8.47
CA LEU A 53 2.90 30.01 -9.25
C LEU A 53 3.64 31.28 -8.86
N ASN A 54 3.03 32.24 -8.16
CA ASN A 54 3.71 33.47 -7.71
C ASN A 54 4.55 33.30 -6.43
N GLY A 55 4.66 32.06 -5.94
CA GLY A 55 5.21 31.75 -4.62
C GLY A 55 4.15 31.92 -3.54
N TYR A 56 4.23 31.09 -2.50
CA TYR A 56 3.25 31.06 -1.42
C TYR A 56 3.84 30.41 -0.17
N VAL A 57 3.19 30.65 0.98
CA VAL A 57 3.54 29.97 2.23
C VAL A 57 2.62 28.77 2.41
N SER A 58 3.21 27.59 2.65
CA SER A 58 2.52 26.35 2.96
C SER A 58 2.95 25.86 4.34
N GLY A 59 2.13 26.10 5.37
CA GLY A 59 2.54 25.86 6.75
C GLY A 59 3.69 26.78 7.15
N GLU A 60 4.84 26.21 7.50
CA GLU A 60 6.08 26.95 7.83
C GLU A 60 7.04 27.10 6.63
N GLU A 61 6.74 26.47 5.50
CA GLU A 61 7.60 26.50 4.32
C GLU A 61 7.23 27.63 3.36
N ASN A 62 8.25 28.30 2.83
CA ASN A 62 8.11 29.34 1.82
C ASN A 62 8.45 28.77 0.45
N ILE A 63 7.44 28.56 -0.38
CA ILE A 63 7.59 28.00 -1.72
C ILE A 63 7.86 29.14 -2.70
N PRO A 64 8.97 29.11 -3.45
CA PRO A 64 9.35 30.19 -4.35
C PRO A 64 8.38 30.32 -5.54
N ALA A 65 8.41 31.49 -6.18
CA ALA A 65 7.73 31.68 -7.45
C ALA A 65 8.26 30.71 -8.51
N ALA A 66 7.35 30.27 -9.38
CA ALA A 66 7.67 29.36 -10.47
C ALA A 66 8.52 30.06 -11.53
N THR A 67 9.49 29.34 -12.07
CA THR A 67 10.20 29.74 -13.28
C THR A 67 9.31 29.49 -14.51
N ASP A 68 9.68 30.06 -15.67
CA ASP A 68 8.86 29.96 -16.89
C ASP A 68 8.73 28.51 -17.42
N ASP A 69 9.67 27.65 -17.05
CA ASP A 69 9.69 26.23 -17.36
C ASP A 69 8.99 25.35 -16.30
N GLU A 70 8.48 25.93 -15.22
CA GLU A 70 7.72 25.22 -14.18
C GLU A 70 6.20 25.32 -14.41
N TYR A 71 5.51 24.20 -14.22
CA TYR A 71 4.09 24.02 -14.51
C TYR A 71 3.37 23.57 -13.24
N ALA A 72 2.25 24.20 -12.92
CA ALA A 72 1.38 23.70 -11.88
C ALA A 72 0.85 22.32 -12.26
N VAL A 73 0.77 21.40 -11.29
CA VAL A 73 0.26 20.05 -11.51
C VAL A 73 -1.16 19.94 -10.96
N VAL A 74 -2.10 19.58 -11.82
CA VAL A 74 -3.49 19.32 -11.46
C VAL A 74 -3.80 17.86 -11.75
N ILE A 75 -4.08 17.06 -10.73
CA ILE A 75 -4.44 15.64 -10.89
C ILE A 75 -5.90 15.48 -10.56
N ASP A 76 -6.70 15.01 -11.52
CA ASP A 76 -8.16 14.86 -11.42
C ASP A 76 -8.84 16.13 -10.88
N GLY A 77 -8.35 17.29 -11.35
CA GLY A 77 -8.81 18.62 -10.96
C GLY A 77 -8.24 19.14 -9.64
N MET A 78 -7.49 18.35 -8.89
CA MET A 78 -6.91 18.76 -7.62
C MET A 78 -5.49 19.30 -7.84
N LEU A 79 -5.30 20.59 -7.55
CA LEU A 79 -3.98 21.22 -7.54
C LEU A 79 -3.08 20.53 -6.51
N LYS A 80 -1.90 20.11 -6.95
CA LYS A 80 -0.86 19.54 -6.09
C LYS A 80 0.18 20.60 -5.72
N SER A 81 0.90 20.36 -4.64
CA SER A 81 2.01 21.21 -4.21
C SER A 81 3.23 21.07 -5.12
N THR A 82 3.39 19.91 -5.76
CA THR A 82 4.47 19.64 -6.72
C THR A 82 4.29 20.41 -8.03
N ARG A 83 5.40 20.64 -8.72
CA ARG A 83 5.44 21.27 -10.04
C ARG A 83 6.07 20.31 -11.04
N ALA A 84 5.52 20.31 -12.24
CA ALA A 84 6.12 19.67 -13.39
C ALA A 84 7.08 20.66 -14.08
N LYS A 85 7.94 20.15 -14.95
CA LYS A 85 8.97 20.94 -15.62
C LYS A 85 8.98 20.69 -17.11
N LYS A 86 9.09 21.75 -17.91
CA LYS A 86 9.34 21.66 -19.35
C LYS A 86 10.84 21.70 -19.59
N ILE A 87 11.39 20.65 -20.17
CA ILE A 87 12.82 20.56 -20.52
C ILE A 87 12.88 20.35 -22.04
N ASN A 88 13.49 21.31 -22.74
CA ASN A 88 13.43 21.39 -24.20
C ASN A 88 11.97 21.35 -24.71
N THR A 89 11.58 20.29 -25.41
CA THR A 89 10.21 20.09 -25.91
C THR A 89 9.37 19.16 -25.04
N GLY A 90 9.97 18.44 -24.09
CA GLY A 90 9.30 17.45 -23.25
C GLY A 90 8.77 18.01 -21.94
N TYR A 91 7.72 17.38 -21.41
CA TYR A 91 7.12 17.69 -20.12
C TYR A 91 7.42 16.58 -19.13
N TYR A 92 7.94 16.98 -17.97
CA TYR A 92 8.50 16.07 -16.99
C TYR A 92 7.86 16.26 -15.62
N MET A 93 7.88 15.20 -14.82
CA MET A 93 7.57 15.25 -13.41
C MET A 93 8.70 14.62 -12.59
N ASP A 94 8.84 15.06 -11.35
CA ASP A 94 9.69 14.37 -10.38
C ASP A 94 9.27 12.89 -10.27
N ILE A 95 10.24 11.98 -10.36
CA ILE A 95 10.00 10.54 -10.29
C ILE A 95 9.37 10.12 -8.95
N GLU A 96 9.71 10.80 -7.85
CA GLU A 96 9.09 10.54 -6.54
C GLU A 96 7.58 10.86 -6.59
N CYS A 97 7.20 11.98 -7.22
CA CYS A 97 5.80 12.33 -7.41
C CYS A 97 5.07 11.34 -8.33
N VAL A 98 5.75 10.82 -9.36
CA VAL A 98 5.17 9.79 -10.23
C VAL A 98 4.90 8.52 -9.44
N ASN A 99 5.81 8.12 -8.57
CA ASN A 99 5.65 6.92 -7.75
C ASN A 99 4.51 7.07 -6.73
N ASP A 100 4.39 8.25 -6.12
CA ASP A 100 3.35 8.55 -5.13
C ASP A 100 1.94 8.62 -5.72
N TYR A 101 1.81 9.21 -6.93
CA TYR A 101 0.49 9.50 -7.50
C TYR A 101 0.04 8.55 -8.60
N PHE A 102 0.96 7.89 -9.30
CA PHE A 102 0.66 7.23 -10.56
C PHE A 102 1.14 5.79 -10.61
N ASN A 103 2.43 5.54 -10.38
CA ASN A 103 3.03 4.25 -10.67
C ASN A 103 4.30 4.00 -9.85
N SER A 104 4.13 3.42 -8.66
CA SER A 104 5.23 2.99 -7.80
C SER A 104 6.07 1.83 -8.36
N GLY A 105 5.73 1.32 -9.55
CA GLY A 105 6.52 0.33 -10.28
C GLY A 105 7.75 0.93 -10.96
N ILE A 106 7.76 2.24 -11.24
CA ILE A 106 8.90 2.93 -11.86
C ILE A 106 9.95 3.19 -10.78
N TYR A 107 10.92 2.30 -10.68
CA TYR A 107 11.95 2.38 -9.66
C TYR A 107 13.13 3.24 -10.16
N TRP A 108 13.74 4.00 -9.25
CA TRP A 108 14.95 4.79 -9.51
C TRP A 108 16.08 4.38 -8.58
N ASP A 109 17.14 3.84 -9.16
CA ASP A 109 18.40 3.61 -8.48
C ASP A 109 19.26 4.88 -8.56
N SER A 110 19.25 5.65 -7.47
CA SER A 110 20.04 6.88 -7.38
C SER A 110 21.56 6.63 -7.29
N ASN A 111 21.99 5.43 -6.90
CA ASN A 111 23.40 5.08 -6.79
C ASN A 111 24.02 4.71 -8.14
N GLU A 112 23.21 4.13 -9.03
CA GLU A 112 23.64 3.69 -10.37
C GLU A 112 23.10 4.59 -11.50
N GLU A 113 22.27 5.57 -11.16
CA GLU A 113 21.63 6.53 -12.09
C GLU A 113 20.83 5.84 -13.21
N ILE A 114 20.06 4.82 -12.83
CA ILE A 114 19.21 4.03 -13.73
C ILE A 114 17.79 3.90 -13.16
N SER A 115 16.80 3.89 -14.05
CA SER A 115 15.45 3.47 -13.72
C SER A 115 15.18 2.06 -14.20
N LEU A 116 14.40 1.33 -13.40
CA LEU A 116 13.94 -0.02 -13.70
C LEU A 116 12.42 -0.05 -13.70
N TYR A 117 11.87 -0.80 -14.65
CA TYR A 117 10.47 -1.19 -14.66
C TYR A 117 10.38 -2.70 -14.93
N THR A 118 10.19 -3.47 -13.86
CA THR A 118 10.22 -4.93 -13.92
C THR A 118 8.83 -5.45 -14.30
N LEU A 119 8.66 -5.88 -15.53
CA LEU A 119 7.43 -6.47 -16.07
C LEU A 119 7.31 -7.96 -15.72
N PRO A 120 6.15 -8.61 -16.00
CA PRO A 120 5.98 -10.02 -15.73
C PRO A 120 7.00 -10.95 -16.42
N ALA A 121 7.47 -10.59 -17.62
CA ALA A 121 8.34 -11.44 -18.45
C ALA A 121 9.74 -10.87 -18.73
N GLU A 122 9.96 -9.59 -18.47
CA GLU A 122 11.24 -8.91 -18.72
C GLU A 122 11.40 -7.69 -17.80
N GLU A 123 12.56 -7.06 -17.83
CA GLU A 123 12.81 -5.82 -17.11
C GLU A 123 13.26 -4.76 -18.11
N ILE A 124 12.63 -3.59 -18.03
CA ILE A 124 13.05 -2.41 -18.75
C ILE A 124 14.06 -1.68 -17.89
N LYS A 125 15.22 -1.36 -18.48
CA LYS A 125 16.28 -0.56 -17.84
C LYS A 125 16.57 0.67 -18.69
N ILE A 126 16.57 1.84 -18.05
CA ILE A 126 16.79 3.14 -18.68
C ILE A 126 17.84 3.90 -17.89
N SER A 127 18.91 4.34 -18.55
CA SER A 127 19.94 5.18 -17.94
C SER A 127 19.56 6.65 -18.05
N ALA A 128 20.04 7.48 -17.14
CA ALA A 128 19.92 8.93 -17.29
C ALA A 128 20.44 9.40 -18.66
N GLY A 129 19.63 10.18 -19.38
CA GLY A 129 19.97 10.67 -20.73
C GLY A 129 19.52 9.77 -21.88
N ASP A 130 19.15 8.50 -21.63
CA ASP A 130 18.62 7.62 -22.68
C ASP A 130 17.32 8.18 -23.25
N LYS A 131 17.16 8.08 -24.57
CA LYS A 131 15.98 8.55 -25.32
C LYS A 131 15.08 7.40 -25.79
N SER A 132 15.38 6.18 -25.37
CA SER A 132 14.70 5.00 -25.86
C SER A 132 14.72 3.89 -24.83
N TYR A 133 13.73 3.02 -24.87
CA TYR A 133 13.73 1.76 -24.13
C TYR A 133 13.42 0.59 -25.07
N THR A 134 13.74 -0.62 -24.63
CA THR A 134 13.39 -1.84 -25.38
C THR A 134 12.50 -2.72 -24.54
N MET A 135 11.41 -3.20 -25.14
CA MET A 135 10.44 -4.11 -24.54
C MET A 135 9.96 -5.09 -25.61
N GLY A 136 9.94 -6.39 -25.30
CA GLY A 136 9.52 -7.44 -26.23
C GLY A 136 10.38 -7.51 -27.50
N GLY A 137 11.65 -7.10 -27.41
CA GLY A 137 12.57 -6.97 -28.56
C GLY A 137 12.28 -5.80 -29.50
N THR A 138 11.33 -4.92 -29.16
CA THR A 138 11.02 -3.69 -29.90
C THR A 138 11.58 -2.49 -29.17
N THR A 139 12.23 -1.58 -29.89
CA THR A 139 12.76 -0.32 -29.34
C THR A 139 11.75 0.80 -29.58
N TYR A 140 11.45 1.53 -28.51
CA TYR A 140 10.58 2.70 -28.49
C TYR A 140 11.46 3.92 -28.27
N GLU A 141 11.37 4.93 -29.13
CA GLU A 141 12.20 6.13 -29.11
C GLU A 141 11.36 7.38 -28.81
N PHE A 142 11.95 8.33 -28.10
CA PHE A 142 11.41 9.64 -27.79
C PHE A 142 12.34 10.73 -28.34
N ASP A 143 11.77 11.90 -28.62
CA ASP A 143 12.56 13.06 -29.07
C ASP A 143 13.49 13.59 -27.95
N GLU A 144 13.08 13.42 -26.69
CA GLU A 144 13.79 13.86 -25.50
C GLU A 144 14.27 12.68 -24.64
N SER A 145 15.22 12.95 -23.73
CA SER A 145 15.67 11.93 -22.78
C SER A 145 14.52 11.55 -21.83
N ILE A 146 14.32 10.25 -21.61
CA ILE A 146 13.26 9.74 -20.75
C ILE A 146 13.49 10.20 -19.31
N ILE A 147 14.75 10.20 -18.87
CA ILE A 147 15.17 10.61 -17.53
C ILE A 147 16.18 11.75 -17.63
N VAL A 148 15.94 12.81 -16.86
CA VAL A 148 16.82 13.97 -16.76
C VAL A 148 17.05 14.32 -15.29
N LYS A 149 18.32 14.47 -14.90
CA LYS A 149 18.70 14.91 -13.56
C LYS A 149 19.02 16.39 -13.56
N GLN A 150 18.44 17.14 -12.61
CA GLN A 150 18.77 18.55 -12.39
C GLN A 150 18.97 18.82 -10.91
N GLY A 151 20.23 18.99 -10.50
CA GLY A 151 20.58 19.10 -9.08
C GLY A 151 20.29 17.77 -8.36
N THR A 152 19.44 17.83 -7.34
CA THR A 152 19.02 16.66 -6.56
C THR A 152 17.74 16.00 -7.07
N VAL A 153 17.01 16.66 -7.99
CA VAL A 153 15.72 16.16 -8.49
C VAL A 153 15.95 15.33 -9.75
N THR A 154 15.28 14.17 -9.80
CA THR A 154 15.27 13.29 -10.97
C THR A 154 13.91 13.38 -11.65
N TYR A 155 13.92 13.86 -12.88
CA TYR A 155 12.73 14.07 -13.68
C TYR A 155 12.52 12.93 -14.67
N ILE A 156 11.28 12.48 -14.83
CA ILE A 156 10.85 11.49 -15.83
C ILE A 156 9.85 12.09 -16.81
N LEU A 157 10.01 11.76 -18.09
CA LEU A 157 9.18 12.25 -19.19
C LEU A 157 7.74 11.71 -19.05
N LEU A 158 6.74 12.59 -19.04
CA LEU A 158 5.34 12.19 -18.87
C LEU A 158 4.82 11.28 -19.98
N ASP A 159 5.29 11.48 -21.22
CA ASP A 159 4.94 10.60 -22.35
C ASP A 159 5.36 9.15 -22.09
N TYR A 160 6.51 8.93 -21.46
CA TYR A 160 6.94 7.59 -21.04
C TYR A 160 6.06 7.05 -19.91
N VAL A 161 5.66 7.88 -18.94
CA VAL A 161 4.80 7.43 -17.84
C VAL A 161 3.43 6.97 -18.35
N VAL A 162 2.89 7.64 -19.37
CA VAL A 162 1.63 7.27 -20.05
C VAL A 162 1.69 5.86 -20.67
N ASP A 163 2.84 5.43 -21.20
CA ASP A 163 3.00 4.07 -21.75
C ASP A 163 2.76 2.97 -20.70
N PHE A 164 3.02 3.26 -19.43
CA PHE A 164 3.00 2.27 -18.33
C PHE A 164 1.94 2.56 -17.26
N THR A 165 1.08 3.54 -17.46
CA THR A 165 0.12 3.99 -16.46
C THR A 165 -1.20 4.35 -17.12
N ALA A 166 -2.33 3.98 -16.50
CA ALA A 166 -3.63 4.53 -16.86
C ALA A 166 -3.67 6.04 -16.54
N MET A 167 -3.13 6.86 -17.42
CA MET A 167 -3.19 8.31 -17.32
C MET A 167 -3.15 8.96 -18.70
N ASP A 168 -3.73 10.16 -18.77
CA ASP A 168 -3.58 11.09 -19.88
C ASP A 168 -3.30 12.47 -19.31
N TYR A 169 -2.65 13.32 -20.11
CA TYR A 169 -2.36 14.67 -19.68
C TYR A 169 -2.52 15.69 -20.80
N SER A 170 -2.79 16.94 -20.40
CA SER A 170 -2.86 18.09 -21.29
C SER A 170 -2.09 19.25 -20.70
N VAL A 171 -1.52 20.06 -21.59
CA VAL A 171 -0.75 21.25 -21.22
C VAL A 171 -1.56 22.49 -21.54
N CYS A 172 -1.62 23.42 -20.59
CA CYS A 172 -2.20 24.74 -20.80
C CYS A 172 -1.21 25.83 -20.40
N GLU A 173 -0.81 26.66 -21.37
CA GLU A 173 0.10 27.80 -21.19
C GLU A 173 -0.68 29.14 -21.20
N ASN A 174 -2.02 29.09 -21.31
CA ASN A 174 -2.84 30.30 -21.29
C ASN A 174 -3.04 30.80 -19.84
N GLY A 175 -2.55 32.01 -19.57
CA GLY A 175 -2.64 32.70 -18.27
C GLY A 175 -1.67 32.16 -17.21
N ALA A 176 -1.63 30.84 -17.03
CA ALA A 176 -0.77 30.15 -16.08
C ALA A 176 -0.36 28.77 -16.64
N ASN A 177 0.95 28.51 -16.66
CA ASN A 177 1.51 27.24 -17.11
C ASN A 177 1.06 26.11 -16.17
N ARG A 178 0.36 25.12 -16.71
CA ARG A 178 -0.13 23.97 -15.96
C ARG A 178 -0.23 22.71 -16.81
N ILE A 179 -0.08 21.58 -16.14
CA ILE A 179 -0.34 20.25 -16.67
C ILE A 179 -1.53 19.68 -15.91
N SER A 180 -2.58 19.34 -16.64
CA SER A 180 -3.78 18.68 -16.13
C SER A 180 -3.68 17.20 -16.48
N ILE A 181 -3.70 16.35 -15.46
CA ILE A 181 -3.56 14.90 -15.53
C ILE A 181 -4.89 14.28 -15.11
N ASN A 182 -5.39 13.34 -15.90
CA ASN A 182 -6.56 12.53 -15.61
C ASN A 182 -6.10 11.10 -15.33
N THR A 183 -6.54 10.54 -14.21
CA THR A 183 -6.34 9.13 -13.84
C THR A 183 -7.67 8.40 -13.63
N GLU A 184 -8.78 9.15 -13.56
CA GLU A 184 -10.11 8.61 -13.37
C GLU A 184 -10.82 8.31 -14.70
N TYR A 185 -10.98 7.02 -15.01
CA TYR A 185 -11.70 6.51 -16.18
C TYR A 185 -13.06 5.94 -15.78
N CYS A 186 -14.03 6.83 -15.61
CA CYS A 186 -15.37 6.48 -15.15
C CYS A 186 -16.44 7.32 -15.85
N GLU A 187 -17.70 7.05 -15.50
CA GLU A 187 -18.83 7.89 -15.90
C GLU A 187 -18.73 9.27 -15.23
N LYS A 188 -18.70 10.34 -16.05
CA LYS A 188 -18.61 11.73 -15.59
C LYS A 188 -19.75 12.57 -16.20
N GLN A 189 -20.14 13.61 -15.47
CA GLN A 189 -21.18 14.55 -15.90
C GLN A 189 -20.55 15.81 -16.49
N TYR A 190 -21.19 16.32 -17.55
CA TYR A 190 -20.70 17.43 -18.35
C TYR A 190 -21.82 18.41 -18.70
N VAL A 191 -21.39 19.64 -19.00
CA VAL A 191 -22.20 20.67 -19.62
C VAL A 191 -21.38 21.39 -20.70
N LYS A 192 -22.04 21.94 -21.71
CA LYS A 192 -21.40 22.81 -22.72
C LYS A 192 -21.85 24.24 -22.57
N ALA A 193 -20.92 25.19 -22.73
CA ALA A 193 -21.27 26.60 -22.84
C ALA A 193 -22.06 26.85 -24.14
N VAL A 194 -23.31 27.30 -24.05
CA VAL A 194 -24.13 27.58 -25.25
C VAL A 194 -23.83 28.94 -25.88
N LYS A 195 -23.03 29.76 -25.19
CA LYS A 195 -22.50 31.05 -25.65
C LYS A 195 -21.28 31.42 -24.79
N ASN A 196 -20.52 32.43 -25.22
CA ASN A 196 -19.43 32.97 -24.42
C ASN A 196 -19.94 33.43 -23.04
N LEU A 197 -19.26 32.99 -21.99
CA LEU A 197 -19.61 33.28 -20.60
C LEU A 197 -18.37 33.51 -19.75
N LYS A 198 -18.58 34.00 -18.53
CA LYS A 198 -17.50 34.22 -17.55
C LYS A 198 -17.65 33.21 -16.43
N MET A 199 -16.59 32.47 -16.12
CA MET A 199 -16.50 31.65 -14.92
C MET A 199 -16.04 32.52 -13.75
N ARG A 200 -16.68 32.38 -12.58
CA ARG A 200 -16.42 33.24 -11.41
C ARG A 200 -16.08 32.43 -10.16
N ASP A 201 -15.42 33.06 -9.20
CA ASP A 201 -15.07 32.45 -7.89
C ASP A 201 -16.24 32.37 -6.90
N GLY A 202 -17.45 32.76 -7.33
CA GLY A 202 -18.67 32.60 -6.55
C GLY A 202 -19.94 32.88 -7.36
N GLU A 203 -21.07 32.63 -6.73
CA GLU A 203 -22.41 32.57 -7.34
C GLU A 203 -23.10 33.93 -7.52
N ASN A 204 -22.37 34.94 -7.99
CA ASN A 204 -22.95 36.27 -8.23
C ASN A 204 -22.12 37.03 -9.28
N PRO A 205 -22.72 37.82 -10.18
CA PRO A 205 -21.97 38.66 -11.13
C PRO A 205 -20.97 39.63 -10.49
N SER A 206 -21.07 39.96 -9.20
CA SER A 206 -20.11 40.81 -8.46
C SER A 206 -18.82 40.09 -8.04
N LYS A 207 -18.74 38.78 -8.24
CA LYS A 207 -17.57 37.95 -7.93
C LYS A 207 -16.49 38.06 -9.01
N GLU A 208 -15.24 37.85 -8.65
CA GLU A 208 -14.14 38.01 -9.60
C GLU A 208 -14.18 36.93 -10.68
N ILE A 209 -13.62 37.25 -11.84
CA ILE A 209 -13.63 36.35 -13.00
C ILE A 209 -12.40 35.46 -12.93
N LEU A 210 -12.59 34.15 -12.95
CA LEU A 210 -11.49 33.19 -13.05
C LEU A 210 -10.99 33.10 -14.49
N THR A 211 -11.91 32.92 -15.44
CA THR A 211 -11.59 32.79 -16.86
C THR A 211 -12.82 33.04 -17.72
N ASP A 212 -12.59 33.38 -18.99
CA ASP A 212 -13.63 33.41 -20.01
C ASP A 212 -13.78 32.02 -20.63
N ILE A 213 -15.03 31.57 -20.82
CA ILE A 213 -15.36 30.31 -21.45
C ILE A 213 -16.02 30.61 -22.79
N THR A 214 -15.44 30.10 -23.87
CA THR A 214 -15.98 30.25 -25.22
C THR A 214 -17.18 29.33 -25.43
N ALA A 215 -18.08 29.71 -26.34
CA ALA A 215 -19.17 28.83 -26.77
C ALA A 215 -18.64 27.45 -27.21
N GLU A 216 -19.45 26.41 -27.03
CA GLU A 216 -19.15 24.99 -27.27
C GLU A 216 -18.08 24.37 -26.35
N THR A 217 -17.45 25.14 -25.45
CA THR A 217 -16.51 24.57 -24.46
C THR A 217 -17.24 23.63 -23.53
N GLU A 218 -16.73 22.41 -23.43
CA GLU A 218 -17.18 21.40 -22.48
C GLU A 218 -16.57 21.64 -21.10
N LEU A 219 -17.35 21.42 -20.05
CA LEU A 219 -16.96 21.57 -18.65
C LEU A 219 -17.46 20.36 -17.86
N TYR A 220 -16.72 19.94 -16.85
CA TYR A 220 -17.21 18.99 -15.87
C TYR A 220 -18.30 19.65 -15.03
N TYR A 221 -19.48 19.05 -14.98
CA TYR A 221 -20.54 19.43 -14.05
C TYR A 221 -20.28 18.79 -12.69
N VAL A 222 -20.32 19.59 -11.63
CA VAL A 222 -20.06 19.11 -10.26
C VAL A 222 -21.35 19.07 -9.47
N LYS A 223 -22.06 20.21 -9.40
CA LYS A 223 -23.33 20.35 -8.69
C LYS A 223 -24.03 21.66 -9.03
N ASP A 224 -25.30 21.77 -8.68
CA ASP A 224 -25.99 23.07 -8.62
C ASP A 224 -25.37 23.96 -7.53
N GLY A 225 -25.41 25.28 -7.75
CA GLY A 225 -25.04 26.26 -6.74
C GLY A 225 -26.06 26.34 -5.60
N GLU A 226 -25.70 27.03 -4.53
CA GLU A 226 -26.65 27.40 -3.46
C GLU A 226 -27.75 28.34 -3.97
N THR A 227 -27.43 29.13 -5.01
CA THR A 227 -28.36 29.97 -5.76
C THR A 227 -28.81 29.28 -7.06
N PRO A 228 -30.13 29.23 -7.35
CA PRO A 228 -30.66 28.47 -8.48
C PRO A 228 -30.14 28.85 -9.87
N GLU A 229 -29.63 30.08 -10.01
CA GLU A 229 -29.14 30.63 -11.27
C GLU A 229 -27.70 30.18 -11.62
N TRP A 230 -27.00 29.53 -10.69
CA TRP A 230 -25.59 29.17 -10.83
C TRP A 230 -25.37 27.67 -10.69
N VAL A 231 -24.32 27.19 -11.35
CA VAL A 231 -23.82 25.84 -11.19
C VAL A 231 -22.33 25.87 -10.90
N TYR A 232 -21.86 24.92 -10.12
CA TYR A 232 -20.45 24.70 -9.86
C TYR A 232 -19.90 23.71 -10.88
N VAL A 233 -18.83 24.13 -11.56
CA VAL A 233 -18.23 23.43 -12.70
C VAL A 233 -16.71 23.48 -12.61
N ARG A 234 -16.07 22.63 -13.41
CA ARG A 234 -14.62 22.59 -13.56
C ARG A 234 -14.22 22.55 -15.03
N THR A 235 -13.24 23.34 -15.43
CA THR A 235 -12.63 23.22 -16.77
C THR A 235 -11.80 21.93 -16.87
N LEU A 236 -11.53 21.45 -18.09
CA LEU A 236 -10.70 20.26 -18.29
C LEU A 236 -9.25 20.45 -17.81
N ASP A 237 -8.80 21.71 -17.76
CA ASP A 237 -7.46 22.10 -17.32
C ASP A 237 -7.40 22.59 -15.87
N GLY A 238 -8.42 22.31 -15.06
CA GLY A 238 -8.31 22.39 -13.60
C GLY A 238 -8.79 23.66 -12.91
N ILE A 239 -9.53 24.55 -13.58
CA ILE A 239 -10.13 25.74 -12.97
C ILE A 239 -11.52 25.39 -12.46
N TRP A 240 -11.72 25.53 -11.15
CA TRP A 240 -13.01 25.37 -10.49
C TRP A 240 -13.69 26.71 -10.29
N GLY A 241 -14.97 26.79 -10.64
CA GLY A 241 -15.73 28.01 -10.45
C GLY A 241 -17.22 27.85 -10.77
N TYR A 242 -17.90 28.98 -10.80
CA TYR A 242 -19.34 29.05 -11.02
C TYR A 242 -19.65 29.69 -12.37
N VAL A 243 -20.67 29.15 -13.04
CA VAL A 243 -21.21 29.69 -14.29
C VAL A 243 -22.74 29.79 -14.21
N GLU A 244 -23.33 30.71 -14.96
CA GLU A 244 -24.77 30.89 -15.00
C GLU A 244 -25.46 29.71 -15.71
N LYS A 245 -26.45 29.10 -15.04
CA LYS A 245 -27.18 27.92 -15.50
C LYS A 245 -27.90 28.12 -16.84
N ASN A 246 -28.33 29.34 -17.15
CA ASN A 246 -28.97 29.67 -18.43
C ASN A 246 -27.98 29.87 -19.60
N LYS A 247 -26.67 29.77 -19.36
CA LYS A 247 -25.60 29.90 -20.37
C LYS A 247 -24.92 28.56 -20.68
N ILE A 248 -25.45 27.46 -20.17
CA ILE A 248 -24.94 26.11 -20.37
C ILE A 248 -26.05 25.17 -20.87
N SER A 249 -25.65 24.05 -21.45
CA SER A 249 -26.56 22.98 -21.87
C SER A 249 -27.21 22.29 -20.67
N GLU A 250 -28.17 21.39 -20.94
CA GLU A 250 -28.54 20.38 -19.96
C GLU A 250 -27.33 19.50 -19.62
N VAL A 251 -27.34 18.95 -18.40
CA VAL A 251 -26.31 18.02 -17.94
C VAL A 251 -26.44 16.74 -18.76
N TYR A 252 -25.32 16.28 -19.31
CA TYR A 252 -25.22 14.97 -19.95
C TYR A 252 -24.07 14.20 -19.35
N THR A 253 -24.08 12.90 -19.61
CA THR A 253 -23.12 11.97 -19.06
C THR A 253 -22.28 11.38 -20.17
N ASN A 254 -20.98 11.25 -19.93
CA ASN A 254 -20.09 10.53 -20.82
C ASN A 254 -19.16 9.63 -19.99
N THR A 255 -18.82 8.46 -20.53
CA THR A 255 -17.86 7.55 -19.90
C THR A 255 -16.48 7.85 -20.45
N VAL A 256 -15.55 8.22 -19.57
CA VAL A 256 -14.13 8.35 -19.91
C VAL A 256 -13.52 6.95 -19.84
N THR A 257 -12.84 6.53 -20.90
CA THR A 257 -12.25 5.19 -21.02
C THR A 257 -10.76 5.31 -21.34
N THR A 258 -9.98 4.34 -20.86
CA THR A 258 -8.59 4.13 -21.26
C THR A 258 -8.44 2.80 -21.99
N ASP A 259 -7.51 2.72 -22.94
CA ASP A 259 -7.08 1.47 -23.57
C ASP A 259 -5.94 0.79 -22.78
N PHE A 260 -5.38 1.47 -21.77
CA PHE A 260 -4.37 0.92 -20.88
C PHE A 260 -4.86 -0.38 -20.22
N LYS A 261 -3.97 -1.36 -20.17
CA LYS A 261 -4.18 -2.63 -19.48
C LYS A 261 -3.24 -2.70 -18.30
N GLU A 262 -3.81 -2.80 -17.11
CA GLU A 262 -3.03 -2.94 -15.89
C GLU A 262 -2.13 -4.18 -15.98
N ILE A 263 -0.89 -4.01 -15.53
CA ILE A 263 0.10 -5.09 -15.53
C ILE A 263 -0.26 -6.06 -14.41
N ILE A 264 -0.58 -7.28 -14.80
CA ILE A 264 -0.84 -8.38 -13.88
C ILE A 264 0.41 -9.24 -13.82
N TYR A 265 0.96 -9.42 -12.64
CA TYR A 265 2.01 -10.40 -12.38
C TYR A 265 1.35 -11.75 -12.09
N PRO A 266 1.53 -12.75 -12.96
CA PRO A 266 0.98 -14.07 -12.71
C PRO A 266 1.61 -14.68 -11.46
N SER A 267 0.81 -15.36 -10.67
CA SER A 267 1.27 -16.13 -9.51
C SER A 267 1.17 -17.62 -9.76
N ILE A 268 2.07 -18.38 -9.14
CA ILE A 268 2.04 -19.83 -9.04
C ILE A 268 1.17 -20.19 -7.84
N SER A 269 -0.10 -20.51 -8.09
CA SER A 269 -1.00 -21.06 -7.08
C SER A 269 -0.90 -22.60 -7.03
N LYS A 270 -0.99 -23.18 -5.84
CA LYS A 270 -1.14 -24.62 -5.63
C LYS A 270 -2.63 -24.96 -5.59
N ASP A 271 -2.95 -26.19 -5.96
CA ASP A 271 -4.31 -26.75 -5.93
C ASP A 271 -4.64 -27.43 -4.59
N PHE A 272 -3.77 -27.25 -3.60
CA PHE A 272 -3.89 -27.71 -2.22
C PHE A 272 -3.57 -26.57 -1.25
N GLU A 273 -4.05 -26.66 -0.02
CA GLU A 273 -3.72 -25.72 1.05
C GLU A 273 -2.29 -25.93 1.52
N ILE A 274 -1.55 -24.84 1.74
CA ILE A 274 -0.16 -24.92 2.14
C ILE A 274 -0.06 -25.27 3.63
N CYS A 275 0.62 -26.36 3.95
CA CYS A 275 1.10 -26.68 5.30
C CYS A 275 2.63 -26.63 5.29
N LEU A 276 3.18 -25.49 5.72
CA LEU A 276 4.61 -25.24 5.71
C LEU A 276 5.24 -25.47 7.08
N GLY A 277 6.36 -26.17 7.15
CA GLY A 277 7.16 -26.32 8.35
C GLY A 277 8.57 -25.79 8.16
N TRP A 278 9.00 -24.81 8.96
CA TRP A 278 10.39 -24.37 8.92
C TRP A 278 11.30 -25.40 9.58
N HIS A 279 12.40 -25.71 8.90
CA HIS A 279 13.48 -26.54 9.42
C HIS A 279 14.71 -25.65 9.65
N GLN A 280 14.86 -25.17 10.88
CA GLN A 280 16.01 -24.36 11.26
C GLN A 280 17.31 -25.20 11.26
N MET A 281 18.31 -24.70 10.55
CA MET A 281 19.63 -25.28 10.40
C MET A 281 20.74 -24.23 10.59
N GLU A 282 21.80 -24.67 11.25
CA GLU A 282 23.01 -23.86 11.47
C GLU A 282 24.24 -24.42 10.74
N SER A 283 24.16 -25.65 10.24
CA SER A 283 25.25 -26.31 9.52
C SER A 283 24.73 -27.37 8.56
N THR A 284 25.59 -27.83 7.65
CA THR A 284 25.22 -28.81 6.61
C THR A 284 24.80 -30.17 7.16
N SER A 285 25.25 -30.55 8.37
CA SER A 285 24.82 -31.80 9.02
C SER A 285 23.35 -31.77 9.45
N GLY A 286 22.75 -30.57 9.59
CA GLY A 286 21.32 -30.43 9.84
C GLY A 286 20.46 -31.08 8.74
N ASN A 287 20.96 -31.16 7.51
CA ASN A 287 20.22 -31.79 6.40
C ASN A 287 19.87 -33.26 6.66
N ASP A 288 20.65 -33.97 7.48
CA ASP A 288 20.43 -35.39 7.76
C ASP A 288 19.25 -35.64 8.73
N SER A 289 18.76 -34.60 9.41
CA SER A 289 17.66 -34.71 10.40
C SER A 289 16.26 -34.75 9.78
N LEU A 290 16.11 -34.40 8.50
CA LEU A 290 14.81 -34.21 7.83
C LEU A 290 13.86 -35.37 8.09
N LYS A 291 14.32 -36.61 7.87
CA LYS A 291 13.49 -37.82 8.05
C LYS A 291 12.93 -37.98 9.46
N GLY A 292 13.68 -37.54 10.46
CA GLY A 292 13.21 -37.57 11.85
C GLY A 292 12.14 -36.52 12.11
N LEU A 293 12.30 -35.32 11.53
CA LEU A 293 11.37 -34.21 11.71
C LEU A 293 10.02 -34.42 11.02
N ILE A 294 10.02 -35.06 9.83
CA ILE A 294 8.79 -35.24 9.04
C ILE A 294 8.08 -36.58 9.31
N LYS A 295 8.64 -37.44 10.17
CA LYS A 295 8.16 -38.82 10.34
C LYS A 295 6.68 -38.88 10.77
N ASP A 296 6.31 -37.96 11.64
CA ASP A 296 4.99 -37.90 12.29
C ASP A 296 4.26 -36.58 11.93
N ALA A 297 4.71 -35.92 10.86
CA ALA A 297 4.15 -34.65 10.40
C ALA A 297 3.17 -34.89 9.25
N GLY A 298 1.92 -35.23 9.59
CA GLY A 298 0.86 -35.71 8.69
C GLY A 298 0.63 -34.85 7.45
N SER A 299 -0.21 -33.82 7.55
CA SER A 299 -0.59 -32.94 6.43
C SER A 299 0.50 -31.95 5.98
N LEU A 300 1.72 -32.05 6.53
CA LEU A 300 2.85 -31.27 6.07
C LEU A 300 3.09 -31.53 4.58
N ASN A 301 3.11 -30.48 3.76
CA ASN A 301 3.32 -30.59 2.31
C ASN A 301 4.44 -29.66 1.79
N VAL A 302 4.91 -28.72 2.60
CA VAL A 302 6.06 -27.87 2.30
C VAL A 302 7.05 -27.85 3.48
N VAL A 303 8.34 -28.05 3.21
CA VAL A 303 9.41 -27.80 4.18
C VAL A 303 10.25 -26.59 3.77
N SER A 304 10.53 -25.71 4.74
CA SER A 304 11.33 -24.50 4.54
C SER A 304 12.65 -24.56 5.32
N PRO A 305 13.72 -25.11 4.73
CA PRO A 305 15.03 -25.15 5.37
C PRO A 305 15.71 -23.78 5.41
N THR A 306 16.25 -23.37 6.57
CA THR A 306 17.04 -22.11 6.71
C THR A 306 18.43 -22.25 6.07
N TRP A 307 18.48 -22.30 4.74
CA TRP A 307 19.67 -22.71 3.99
C TRP A 307 20.59 -21.57 3.60
N MET A 308 20.02 -20.42 3.25
CA MET A 308 20.79 -19.33 2.67
C MET A 308 20.83 -18.16 3.64
N LYS A 309 21.97 -17.46 3.66
CA LYS A 309 22.13 -16.21 4.42
C LYS A 309 22.94 -15.24 3.60
N ILE A 310 22.56 -13.98 3.58
CA ILE A 310 23.37 -12.91 2.96
C ILE A 310 24.74 -12.87 3.66
N SER A 311 25.83 -12.88 2.90
CA SER A 311 27.19 -12.97 3.44
C SER A 311 27.96 -11.65 3.44
N ASP A 312 27.59 -10.72 2.57
CA ASP A 312 28.33 -9.48 2.36
C ASP A 312 27.49 -8.38 1.68
N ALA A 313 28.04 -7.17 1.70
CA ALA A 313 27.46 -5.97 1.08
C ALA A 313 27.51 -5.96 -0.47
N GLY A 314 27.96 -7.04 -1.12
CA GLY A 314 28.00 -7.20 -2.57
C GLY A 314 26.88 -8.09 -3.12
N GLY A 315 26.03 -8.66 -2.26
CA GLY A 315 24.98 -9.61 -2.64
C GLY A 315 25.44 -11.07 -2.62
N GLY A 316 26.57 -11.38 -2.00
CA GLY A 316 26.99 -12.75 -1.75
C GLY A 316 26.07 -13.48 -0.75
N ILE A 317 26.06 -14.80 -0.82
CA ILE A 317 25.33 -15.67 0.12
C ILE A 317 26.23 -16.79 0.65
N THR A 318 25.99 -17.21 1.89
CA THR A 318 26.35 -18.55 2.37
C THR A 318 25.20 -19.51 2.09
N SER A 319 25.52 -20.78 1.86
CA SER A 319 24.54 -21.79 1.46
C SER A 319 24.79 -23.12 2.16
N LEU A 320 23.73 -23.70 2.70
CA LEU A 320 23.67 -25.06 3.27
C LEU A 320 22.85 -26.02 2.39
N VAL A 321 22.51 -25.62 1.15
CA VAL A 321 21.61 -26.39 0.28
C VAL A 321 22.10 -27.82 0.05
N SER A 322 21.15 -28.73 -0.08
CA SER A 322 21.43 -30.15 -0.25
C SER A 322 20.48 -30.81 -1.23
N GLU A 323 21.01 -31.29 -2.35
CA GLU A 323 20.24 -32.06 -3.33
C GLU A 323 19.69 -33.37 -2.72
N SER A 324 20.40 -33.98 -1.76
CA SER A 324 19.91 -35.20 -1.10
C SER A 324 18.73 -34.92 -0.15
N TYR A 325 18.69 -33.72 0.44
CA TYR A 325 17.56 -33.25 1.23
C TYR A 325 16.33 -33.08 0.34
N VAL A 326 16.46 -32.36 -0.79
CA VAL A 326 15.36 -32.17 -1.76
C VAL A 326 14.84 -33.53 -2.26
N LYS A 327 15.73 -34.43 -2.68
CA LYS A 327 15.34 -35.79 -3.07
C LYS A 327 14.63 -36.58 -1.97
N THR A 328 14.94 -36.30 -0.70
CA THR A 328 14.27 -36.94 0.44
C THR A 328 12.90 -36.32 0.68
N ALA A 329 12.77 -34.99 0.61
CA ALA A 329 11.51 -34.28 0.69
C ALA A 329 10.54 -34.74 -0.40
N HIS A 330 10.95 -34.71 -1.67
CA HIS A 330 10.13 -35.15 -2.82
C HIS A 330 9.69 -36.62 -2.70
N LYS A 331 10.53 -37.51 -2.16
CA LYS A 331 10.15 -38.91 -1.91
C LYS A 331 9.05 -39.08 -0.86
N ASN A 332 8.86 -38.08 0.00
CA ASN A 332 7.78 -38.01 0.98
C ASN A 332 6.69 -37.03 0.54
N ASN A 333 6.62 -36.69 -0.76
CA ASN A 333 5.64 -35.75 -1.34
C ASN A 333 5.68 -34.33 -0.75
N LEU A 334 6.85 -33.90 -0.26
CA LEU A 334 7.06 -32.55 0.25
C LEU A 334 7.74 -31.68 -0.79
N GLU A 335 7.23 -30.46 -0.99
CA GLU A 335 7.97 -29.40 -1.66
C GLU A 335 9.06 -28.83 -0.73
N VAL A 336 10.10 -28.27 -1.34
CA VAL A 336 11.15 -27.55 -0.61
C VAL A 336 11.14 -26.08 -1.03
N TRP A 337 10.82 -25.20 -0.09
CA TRP A 337 10.93 -23.75 -0.28
C TRP A 337 12.17 -23.25 0.47
N ALA A 338 13.26 -23.01 -0.24
CA ALA A 338 14.55 -22.70 0.39
C ALA A 338 14.54 -21.30 1.04
N LEU A 339 14.70 -21.23 2.35
CA LEU A 339 14.72 -19.93 3.06
C LEU A 339 16.06 -19.22 2.91
N ILE A 340 16.00 -17.91 2.67
CA ILE A 340 17.12 -16.98 2.77
C ILE A 340 16.87 -15.90 3.83
N SER A 341 17.82 -15.72 4.75
CA SER A 341 17.73 -14.70 5.80
C SER A 341 18.73 -13.54 5.63
N ASP A 342 18.43 -12.38 6.22
CA ASP A 342 19.24 -11.15 6.17
C ASP A 342 19.96 -10.78 7.49
N PHE A 343 20.02 -11.71 8.45
CA PHE A 343 20.48 -11.42 9.82
C PHE A 343 21.98 -11.13 9.99
N ASN A 344 22.78 -11.22 8.92
CA ASN A 344 24.22 -10.94 8.98
C ASN A 344 24.50 -9.45 8.81
N SER A 345 25.40 -8.92 9.64
CA SER A 345 25.84 -7.53 9.63
C SER A 345 27.35 -7.40 9.50
N ASP A 346 27.79 -6.21 9.10
CA ASP A 346 29.20 -5.84 9.10
C ASP A 346 29.76 -5.60 10.51
N GLU A 347 31.05 -5.30 10.60
CA GLU A 347 31.74 -5.04 11.87
C GLU A 347 31.19 -3.83 12.66
N ASN A 348 30.40 -2.97 12.02
CA ASN A 348 29.76 -1.80 12.63
C ASN A 348 28.30 -2.08 13.04
N GLY A 349 27.80 -3.31 12.83
CA GLY A 349 26.42 -3.70 13.13
C GLY A 349 25.40 -3.28 12.05
N SER A 350 25.85 -2.85 10.88
CA SER A 350 24.94 -2.56 9.75
C SER A 350 24.63 -3.84 8.98
N TYR A 351 23.35 -4.22 8.93
CA TYR A 351 22.92 -5.42 8.19
C TYR A 351 23.22 -5.29 6.70
N TYR A 352 23.80 -6.34 6.11
CA TYR A 352 24.28 -6.30 4.72
C TYR A 352 23.17 -6.02 3.71
N ILE A 353 21.93 -6.46 3.99
CA ILE A 353 20.79 -6.25 3.11
C ILE A 353 20.55 -4.77 2.80
N ASN A 354 20.69 -3.88 3.79
CA ASN A 354 20.51 -2.43 3.62
C ASN A 354 21.64 -1.78 2.80
N GLN A 355 22.73 -2.51 2.53
CA GLN A 355 23.83 -2.10 1.66
C GLN A 355 23.73 -2.71 0.25
N VAL A 356 22.93 -3.77 0.11
CA VAL A 356 22.69 -4.50 -1.15
C VAL A 356 21.49 -3.91 -1.89
N LEU A 357 20.36 -3.76 -1.19
CA LEU A 357 19.09 -3.35 -1.80
C LEU A 357 19.16 -2.04 -2.59
N PRO A 358 19.88 -0.97 -2.15
CA PRO A 358 19.92 0.30 -2.88
C PRO A 358 20.69 0.28 -4.21
N TYR A 359 21.28 -0.86 -4.60
CA TYR A 359 22.08 -1.00 -5.82
C TYR A 359 21.54 -2.13 -6.69
N SER A 360 21.10 -1.79 -7.89
CA SER A 360 20.52 -2.72 -8.86
C SER A 360 21.50 -3.79 -9.27
N SER A 361 22.78 -3.46 -9.43
CA SER A 361 23.82 -4.46 -9.72
C SER A 361 23.97 -5.50 -8.61
N LYS A 362 23.83 -5.09 -7.34
CA LYS A 362 23.97 -5.98 -6.19
C LYS A 362 22.72 -6.81 -5.95
N ARG A 363 21.52 -6.22 -6.10
CA ARG A 363 20.26 -6.99 -6.10
C ARG A 363 20.30 -8.08 -7.17
N LYS A 364 20.76 -7.76 -8.38
CA LYS A 364 20.94 -8.74 -9.46
C LYS A 364 21.91 -9.86 -9.09
N ILE A 365 23.03 -9.56 -8.42
CA ILE A 365 23.95 -10.60 -7.91
C ILE A 365 23.24 -11.50 -6.90
N LEU A 366 22.52 -10.91 -5.94
CA LEU A 366 21.78 -11.64 -4.92
C LEU A 366 20.70 -12.55 -5.54
N VAL A 367 19.84 -12.02 -6.41
CA VAL A 367 18.80 -12.78 -7.14
C VAL A 367 19.44 -13.96 -7.89
N ASN A 368 20.51 -13.72 -8.65
CA ASN A 368 21.20 -14.78 -9.39
C ASN A 368 21.76 -15.86 -8.46
N ASN A 369 22.37 -15.47 -7.34
CA ASN A 369 22.92 -16.42 -6.37
C ASN A 369 21.83 -17.31 -5.77
N ILE A 370 20.69 -16.72 -5.40
CA ILE A 370 19.54 -17.46 -4.85
C ILE A 370 18.98 -18.44 -5.89
N ILE A 371 18.67 -17.97 -7.10
CA ILE A 371 18.12 -18.79 -8.19
C ILE A 371 19.07 -19.93 -8.55
N ASN A 372 20.38 -19.67 -8.60
CA ASN A 372 21.37 -20.70 -8.90
C ASN A 372 21.40 -21.82 -7.84
N GLU A 373 21.31 -21.49 -6.54
CA GLU A 373 21.29 -22.51 -5.48
C GLU A 373 20.00 -23.33 -5.50
N ILE A 374 18.84 -22.72 -5.79
CA ILE A 374 17.56 -23.42 -5.95
C ILE A 374 17.65 -24.40 -7.13
N LYS A 375 18.07 -23.93 -8.30
CA LYS A 375 18.20 -24.77 -9.51
C LYS A 375 19.21 -25.91 -9.32
N LYS A 376 20.30 -25.66 -8.60
CA LYS A 376 21.35 -26.65 -8.31
C LYS A 376 20.84 -27.79 -7.46
N CYS A 377 19.98 -27.54 -6.46
CA CYS A 377 19.43 -28.58 -5.60
C CYS A 377 18.08 -29.13 -6.08
N GLY A 378 17.39 -28.43 -6.98
CA GLY A 378 16.08 -28.80 -7.51
C GLY A 378 14.93 -28.47 -6.57
N ALA A 379 15.07 -27.48 -5.69
CA ALA A 379 14.00 -27.03 -4.80
C ALA A 379 12.86 -26.36 -5.59
N ASP A 380 11.64 -26.46 -5.08
CA ASP A 380 10.41 -26.04 -5.75
C ASP A 380 10.10 -24.55 -5.55
N GLY A 381 10.66 -23.97 -4.50
CA GLY A 381 10.42 -22.58 -4.12
C GLY A 381 11.56 -21.94 -3.36
N VAL A 382 11.35 -20.66 -3.06
CA VAL A 382 12.21 -19.82 -2.23
C VAL A 382 11.36 -19.02 -1.25
N ASN A 383 11.83 -18.94 -0.02
CA ASN A 383 11.19 -18.20 1.04
C ASN A 383 12.10 -17.03 1.48
N ILE A 384 11.69 -15.80 1.19
CA ILE A 384 12.43 -14.60 1.53
C ILE A 384 12.11 -14.19 2.97
N ASP A 385 13.07 -14.34 3.88
CA ASP A 385 12.96 -14.02 5.30
C ASP A 385 13.85 -12.82 5.63
N PHE A 386 13.46 -11.64 5.11
CA PHE A 386 14.20 -10.39 5.30
C PHE A 386 13.52 -9.54 6.37
N GLU A 387 14.07 -9.60 7.57
CA GLU A 387 13.52 -8.96 8.77
C GLU A 387 14.21 -7.65 9.14
N MET A 388 15.43 -7.45 8.63
CA MET A 388 16.33 -6.36 9.00
C MET A 388 16.29 -5.21 8.00
N ILE A 389 15.22 -5.10 7.21
CA ILE A 389 14.97 -3.99 6.28
C ILE A 389 14.75 -2.69 7.04
N SER A 390 15.50 -1.65 6.68
CA SER A 390 15.26 -0.31 7.19
C SER A 390 14.13 0.38 6.43
N SER A 391 13.45 1.33 7.06
CA SER A 391 12.45 2.16 6.37
C SER A 391 13.01 2.92 5.18
N SER A 392 14.31 3.22 5.17
CA SER A 392 14.99 3.91 4.06
C SER A 392 15.29 3.02 2.86
N THR A 393 15.15 1.69 2.98
CA THR A 393 15.37 0.72 1.90
C THR A 393 14.11 -0.09 1.58
N ALA A 394 12.97 0.35 2.10
CA ALA A 394 11.67 -0.29 1.90
C ALA A 394 11.30 -0.45 0.41
N ASP A 395 11.40 0.63 -0.37
CA ASP A 395 11.07 0.58 -1.80
C ASP A 395 12.10 -0.25 -2.59
N ASP A 396 13.36 -0.26 -2.15
CA ASP A 396 14.41 -1.11 -2.72
C ASP A 396 14.10 -2.60 -2.49
N PHE A 397 13.50 -2.95 -1.34
CA PHE A 397 13.05 -4.32 -1.05
C PHE A 397 11.89 -4.74 -1.96
N ILE A 398 10.91 -3.84 -2.20
CA ILE A 398 9.84 -4.11 -3.17
C ILE A 398 10.42 -4.32 -4.57
N GLN A 399 11.41 -3.52 -4.97
CA GLN A 399 12.09 -3.70 -6.25
C GLN A 399 12.85 -5.04 -6.32
N PHE A 400 13.54 -5.44 -5.25
CA PHE A 400 14.14 -6.77 -5.16
C PHE A 400 13.10 -7.89 -5.35
N LEU A 401 11.93 -7.79 -4.73
CA LEU A 401 10.87 -8.80 -4.88
C LEU A 401 10.31 -8.84 -6.31
N ARG A 402 10.21 -7.70 -7.02
CA ARG A 402 9.84 -7.68 -8.44
C ARG A 402 10.85 -8.44 -9.30
N GLU A 403 12.14 -8.15 -9.10
CA GLU A 403 13.26 -8.79 -9.81
C GLU A 403 13.31 -10.30 -9.51
N MET A 404 13.18 -10.68 -8.24
CA MET A 404 13.14 -12.08 -7.81
C MET A 404 11.94 -12.81 -8.41
N SER A 405 10.77 -12.17 -8.39
CA SER A 405 9.53 -12.70 -8.94
C SER A 405 9.62 -12.93 -10.46
N LEU A 406 10.30 -12.04 -11.19
CA LEU A 406 10.61 -12.21 -12.61
C LEU A 406 11.45 -13.48 -12.86
N GLU A 407 12.53 -13.67 -12.12
CA GLU A 407 13.39 -14.84 -12.32
C GLU A 407 12.71 -16.14 -11.84
N CYS A 408 11.95 -16.10 -10.76
CA CYS A 408 11.14 -17.22 -10.30
C CYS A 408 10.14 -17.70 -11.36
N ARG A 409 9.39 -16.79 -11.98
CA ARG A 409 8.42 -17.12 -13.05
C ARG A 409 9.07 -17.78 -14.27
N LYS A 410 10.27 -17.33 -14.66
CA LYS A 410 10.99 -17.92 -15.81
C LYS A 410 11.33 -19.39 -15.59
N GLU A 411 11.53 -19.77 -14.34
CA GLU A 411 11.99 -21.10 -13.95
C GLU A 411 10.88 -21.97 -13.31
N GLY A 412 9.69 -21.41 -13.08
CA GLY A 412 8.58 -22.09 -12.41
C GLY A 412 8.81 -22.34 -10.92
N ILE A 413 9.59 -21.47 -10.27
CA ILE A 413 9.93 -21.53 -8.84
C ILE A 413 8.90 -20.71 -8.06
N VAL A 414 8.34 -21.27 -6.98
CA VAL A 414 7.44 -20.55 -6.07
C VAL A 414 8.21 -19.48 -5.29
N LEU A 415 7.68 -18.26 -5.21
CA LEU A 415 8.20 -17.17 -4.38
C LEU A 415 7.29 -16.88 -3.19
N SER A 416 7.77 -17.15 -1.98
CA SER A 416 7.13 -16.71 -0.73
C SER A 416 7.96 -15.66 0.00
N VAL A 417 7.30 -14.85 0.83
CA VAL A 417 7.95 -13.83 1.67
C VAL A 417 7.38 -13.86 3.08
N ASP A 418 8.26 -13.86 4.08
CA ASP A 418 7.89 -13.77 5.49
C ASP A 418 7.77 -12.31 5.90
N ASN A 419 6.72 -11.98 6.64
CA ASN A 419 6.51 -10.64 7.18
C ASN A 419 6.03 -10.71 8.62
N TYR A 420 6.42 -9.70 9.40
CA TYR A 420 5.85 -9.44 10.71
C TYR A 420 4.33 -9.34 10.66
N ALA A 421 3.67 -9.74 11.76
CA ALA A 421 2.29 -9.37 12.01
C ALA A 421 2.11 -7.84 11.81
N PRO A 422 1.11 -7.40 11.00
CA PRO A 422 0.91 -5.99 10.69
C PRO A 422 0.78 -5.08 11.93
N THR A 423 1.66 -4.09 12.02
CA THR A 423 1.58 -2.98 12.99
C THR A 423 1.83 -1.64 12.29
N GLY A 424 1.58 -0.53 12.99
CA GLY A 424 1.95 0.79 12.47
C GLY A 424 3.46 0.97 12.31
N GLY A 425 4.28 0.26 13.11
CA GLY A 425 5.73 0.37 13.10
C GLY A 425 6.42 -0.35 11.93
N ASN A 426 5.73 -1.24 11.22
CA ASN A 426 6.27 -2.01 10.09
C ASN A 426 5.51 -1.79 8.79
N SER A 427 4.69 -0.72 8.69
CA SER A 427 3.91 -0.42 7.48
C SER A 427 4.78 -0.12 6.26
N TYR A 428 6.03 0.32 6.46
CA TYR A 428 7.00 0.58 5.40
C TYR A 428 7.36 -0.67 4.59
N TYR A 429 7.13 -1.89 5.11
CA TYR A 429 7.28 -3.11 4.30
C TYR A 429 6.32 -3.16 3.09
N ASN A 430 5.29 -2.31 3.03
CA ASN A 430 4.38 -2.16 1.88
C ASN A 430 3.81 -3.51 1.38
N ARG A 431 3.01 -4.15 2.24
CA ARG A 431 2.42 -5.47 2.00
C ARG A 431 1.61 -5.54 0.71
N GLU A 432 0.91 -4.45 0.35
CA GLU A 432 0.14 -4.40 -0.89
C GLU A 432 1.05 -4.56 -2.11
N ALA A 433 2.19 -3.86 -2.14
CA ALA A 433 3.16 -3.98 -3.22
C ALA A 433 3.79 -5.39 -3.27
N GLN A 434 4.10 -5.98 -2.12
CA GLN A 434 4.60 -7.36 -2.05
C GLN A 434 3.56 -8.36 -2.60
N GLY A 435 2.31 -8.27 -2.14
CA GLY A 435 1.21 -9.18 -2.53
C GLY A 435 0.88 -9.17 -4.03
N LYS A 436 1.21 -8.09 -4.74
CA LYS A 436 1.11 -8.01 -6.20
C LYS A 436 2.13 -8.89 -6.91
N VAL A 437 3.30 -9.15 -6.33
CA VAL A 437 4.43 -9.78 -7.02
C VAL A 437 4.82 -11.15 -6.47
N VAL A 438 4.53 -11.48 -5.22
CA VAL A 438 4.83 -12.81 -4.66
C VAL A 438 3.71 -13.82 -4.93
N ASP A 439 4.04 -15.11 -4.85
CA ASP A 439 3.06 -16.19 -4.94
C ASP A 439 2.35 -16.38 -3.59
N TYR A 440 3.13 -16.38 -2.50
CA TYR A 440 2.61 -16.49 -1.14
C TYR A 440 3.19 -15.41 -0.22
N PHE A 441 2.34 -14.93 0.69
CA PHE A 441 2.68 -13.95 1.72
C PHE A 441 2.48 -14.60 3.08
N ILE A 442 3.57 -14.85 3.81
CA ILE A 442 3.53 -15.55 5.09
C ILE A 442 3.58 -14.53 6.23
N ILE A 443 2.54 -14.53 7.06
CA ILE A 443 2.50 -13.72 8.27
C ILE A 443 3.15 -14.52 9.39
N MET A 444 4.20 -13.99 10.00
CA MET A 444 4.74 -14.51 11.25
C MET A 444 3.77 -14.20 12.40
N GLY A 445 2.70 -15.00 12.52
CA GLY A 445 1.62 -14.87 13.49
C GLY A 445 2.00 -15.27 14.92
N TYR A 446 3.24 -14.99 15.31
CA TYR A 446 3.82 -15.28 16.62
C TYR A 446 4.74 -14.13 17.08
N ASP A 447 5.38 -14.32 18.24
CA ASP A 447 6.19 -13.31 18.93
C ASP A 447 5.44 -12.01 19.28
N GLU A 448 4.14 -12.13 19.58
CA GLU A 448 3.35 -11.05 20.21
C GLU A 448 4.05 -10.51 21.48
N HIS A 449 4.59 -11.43 22.29
CA HIS A 449 5.50 -11.12 23.40
C HIS A 449 6.79 -11.94 23.27
N TRP A 450 7.93 -11.26 23.16
CA TRP A 450 9.26 -11.84 22.96
C TRP A 450 10.25 -11.40 24.06
N ALA A 451 11.44 -12.00 24.13
CA ALA A 451 12.37 -11.85 25.27
C ALA A 451 12.63 -10.41 25.73
N GLY A 452 12.70 -9.46 24.79
CA GLY A 452 13.04 -8.06 25.04
C GLY A 452 11.87 -7.08 24.96
N CYS A 453 10.62 -7.54 24.84
CA CYS A 453 9.46 -6.63 24.82
C CYS A 453 9.11 -6.05 26.20
N GLY A 454 9.81 -6.48 27.26
CA GLY A 454 9.63 -5.96 28.63
C GLY A 454 8.31 -6.36 29.31
N LYS A 455 7.57 -7.33 28.74
CA LYS A 455 6.27 -7.74 29.25
C LYS A 455 6.04 -9.23 29.04
N ALA A 456 5.70 -9.95 30.11
CA ALA A 456 5.29 -11.34 30.01
C ALA A 456 3.94 -11.47 29.30
N GLY A 457 3.81 -12.46 28.41
CA GLY A 457 2.57 -12.67 27.68
C GLY A 457 2.62 -13.85 26.72
N SER A 458 1.51 -13.99 26.01
CA SER A 458 1.34 -14.99 24.96
C SER A 458 2.30 -14.76 23.80
N VAL A 459 2.77 -15.85 23.20
CA VAL A 459 3.52 -15.81 21.94
C VAL A 459 2.58 -15.53 20.76
N ALA A 460 1.36 -16.06 20.79
CA ALA A 460 0.39 -15.95 19.69
C ALA A 460 -1.05 -16.04 20.24
N SER A 461 -1.54 -15.00 20.92
CA SER A 461 -2.93 -15.00 21.37
C SER A 461 -3.89 -15.01 20.17
N LEU A 462 -5.08 -15.61 20.34
CA LEU A 462 -6.07 -15.68 19.27
C LEU A 462 -6.43 -14.31 18.69
N PRO A 463 -6.64 -13.23 19.49
CA PRO A 463 -6.88 -11.89 18.93
C PRO A 463 -5.69 -11.34 18.14
N PHE A 464 -4.45 -11.63 18.56
CA PHE A 464 -3.26 -11.20 17.82
C PHE A 464 -3.20 -11.86 16.45
N VAL A 465 -3.37 -13.19 16.39
CA VAL A 465 -3.40 -13.95 15.14
C VAL A 465 -4.54 -13.47 14.23
N GLU A 466 -5.75 -13.34 14.77
CA GLU A 466 -6.92 -12.89 13.99
C GLU A 466 -6.73 -11.47 13.42
N ASN A 467 -6.18 -10.55 14.20
CA ASN A 467 -5.88 -9.20 13.72
C ASN A 467 -4.76 -9.21 12.68
N GLY A 468 -3.74 -10.05 12.85
CA GLY A 468 -2.67 -10.23 11.88
C GLY A 468 -3.20 -10.66 10.50
N ILE A 469 -4.09 -11.66 10.49
CA ILE A 469 -4.76 -12.14 9.27
C ILE A 469 -5.62 -11.03 8.67
N LYS A 470 -6.56 -10.46 9.44
CA LYS A 470 -7.48 -9.39 8.98
C LYS A 470 -6.75 -8.21 8.33
N ASN A 471 -5.68 -7.74 8.98
CA ASN A 471 -4.93 -6.58 8.50
C ASN A 471 -4.08 -6.91 7.26
N THR A 472 -3.70 -8.17 7.07
CA THR A 472 -2.98 -8.61 5.87
C THR A 472 -3.93 -8.79 4.69
N ILE A 473 -5.07 -9.46 4.87
CA ILE A 473 -6.05 -9.67 3.79
C ILE A 473 -6.72 -8.38 3.30
N ALA A 474 -6.60 -7.29 4.07
CA ALA A 474 -7.00 -5.95 3.63
C ALA A 474 -6.07 -5.37 2.55
N ALA A 475 -4.87 -5.93 2.36
CA ALA A 475 -3.85 -5.47 1.42
C ALA A 475 -3.36 -6.55 0.46
N VAL A 476 -3.48 -7.83 0.81
CA VAL A 476 -3.02 -8.99 0.04
C VAL A 476 -4.19 -9.93 -0.21
N PRO A 477 -4.39 -10.48 -1.42
CA PRO A 477 -5.44 -11.46 -1.68
C PRO A 477 -5.35 -12.65 -0.72
N ALA A 478 -6.48 -13.06 -0.13
CA ALA A 478 -6.52 -14.08 0.92
C ALA A 478 -5.94 -15.41 0.45
N GLU A 479 -6.18 -15.79 -0.82
CA GLU A 479 -5.67 -16.99 -1.47
C GLU A 479 -4.14 -17.04 -1.63
N LYS A 480 -3.42 -15.97 -1.26
CA LYS A 480 -1.95 -15.93 -1.16
C LYS A 480 -1.43 -15.94 0.27
N VAL A 481 -2.29 -15.69 1.25
CA VAL A 481 -1.87 -15.47 2.64
C VAL A 481 -1.69 -16.79 3.36
N ILE A 482 -0.57 -16.96 4.05
CA ILE A 482 -0.31 -18.10 4.93
C ILE A 482 -0.12 -17.55 6.34
N ASN A 483 -0.83 -18.08 7.32
CA ASN A 483 -0.63 -17.68 8.71
C ASN A 483 0.33 -18.63 9.42
N ALA A 484 1.44 -18.09 9.93
CA ALA A 484 2.38 -18.86 10.72
C ALA A 484 1.95 -18.95 12.20
N VAL A 485 2.11 -20.13 12.80
CA VAL A 485 1.85 -20.42 14.21
C VAL A 485 3.12 -20.93 14.90
N PRO A 486 3.26 -20.74 16.23
CA PRO A 486 4.45 -21.18 16.94
C PRO A 486 4.28 -22.62 17.45
N PHE A 487 5.27 -23.47 17.16
CA PHE A 487 5.50 -24.74 17.87
C PHE A 487 6.34 -24.56 19.13
N PHE A 488 6.41 -23.34 19.64
CA PHE A 488 7.07 -23.02 20.89
C PHE A 488 6.19 -22.08 21.72
N THR A 489 6.49 -22.03 23.01
CA THR A 489 6.02 -20.95 23.87
C THR A 489 7.18 -20.43 24.71
N ARG A 490 6.92 -19.44 25.56
CA ARG A 490 7.89 -18.84 26.46
C ARG A 490 7.54 -19.16 27.90
N VAL A 491 8.57 -19.60 28.63
CA VAL A 491 8.57 -19.63 30.08
C VAL A 491 9.08 -18.29 30.56
N TRP A 492 8.19 -17.47 31.12
CA TRP A 492 8.53 -16.19 31.72
C TRP A 492 8.92 -16.38 33.17
N MET A 493 9.97 -15.67 33.60
CA MET A 493 10.55 -15.71 34.93
C MET A 493 10.57 -14.30 35.50
N GLU A 494 9.79 -14.07 36.55
CA GLU A 494 9.76 -12.84 37.33
C GLU A 494 10.58 -13.08 38.60
N THR A 495 11.84 -12.63 38.56
CA THR A 495 12.79 -12.76 39.68
C THR A 495 12.66 -11.55 40.59
N PRO A 496 12.22 -11.70 41.85
CA PRO A 496 12.12 -10.58 42.80
C PRO A 496 13.41 -9.75 42.85
N GLU A 497 13.30 -8.42 42.93
CA GLU A 497 14.44 -7.50 42.96
C GLU A 497 15.52 -7.91 43.98
N ALA A 498 15.09 -8.40 45.16
CA ALA A 498 15.97 -8.86 46.22
C ALA A 498 16.84 -10.09 45.89
N LEU A 499 16.50 -10.82 44.81
CA LEU A 499 17.24 -11.99 44.32
C LEU A 499 18.09 -11.67 43.08
N THR A 500 18.08 -10.42 42.63
CA THR A 500 18.87 -9.97 41.48
C THR A 500 20.30 -9.58 41.89
N ASP A 501 21.23 -9.57 40.94
CA ASP A 501 22.62 -9.10 41.14
C ASP A 501 22.82 -7.63 40.78
N GLY A 502 21.72 -6.92 40.48
CA GLY A 502 21.71 -5.51 40.09
C GLY A 502 22.08 -5.23 38.63
N THR A 503 22.25 -6.27 37.80
CA THR A 503 22.56 -6.10 36.36
C THR A 503 21.32 -6.10 35.47
N GLN A 504 20.19 -6.60 35.95
CA GLN A 504 18.95 -6.68 35.20
C GLN A 504 18.15 -5.38 35.31
N VAL A 505 17.35 -5.08 34.28
CA VAL A 505 16.36 -4.01 34.32
C VAL A 505 15.22 -4.44 35.25
N ILE A 506 14.92 -3.62 36.25
CA ILE A 506 13.83 -3.86 37.21
C ILE A 506 12.52 -3.27 36.68
N ILE A 507 11.49 -4.09 36.67
CA ILE A 507 10.11 -3.70 36.41
C ILE A 507 9.45 -3.36 37.75
N GLU A 508 8.94 -2.14 37.86
CA GLU A 508 8.17 -1.69 39.02
C GLU A 508 6.72 -2.19 38.90
N ASP A 509 6.31 -3.07 39.81
CA ASP A 509 4.94 -3.60 39.85
C ASP A 509 4.31 -3.33 41.23
N PRO A 510 3.23 -2.52 41.30
CA PRO A 510 2.62 -2.11 42.56
C PRO A 510 1.81 -3.23 43.24
N ILE A 511 1.51 -4.31 42.53
CA ILE A 511 0.68 -5.43 43.01
C ILE A 511 1.57 -6.59 43.46
N TYR A 512 2.56 -6.96 42.64
CA TYR A 512 3.39 -8.14 42.85
C TYR A 512 4.78 -7.85 43.40
N GLY A 513 5.14 -6.55 43.51
CA GLY A 513 6.46 -6.09 43.92
C GLY A 513 7.45 -6.08 42.75
N ASN A 514 8.54 -5.32 42.91
CA ASN A 514 9.54 -5.15 41.86
C ASN A 514 10.25 -6.46 41.49
N TYR A 515 10.47 -6.68 40.19
CA TYR A 515 11.14 -7.88 39.69
C TYR A 515 11.97 -7.61 38.43
N ALA A 516 12.96 -8.46 38.18
CA ALA A 516 13.60 -8.59 36.87
C ALA A 516 12.84 -9.62 36.02
N LEU A 517 12.56 -9.26 34.77
CA LEU A 517 11.89 -10.15 33.83
C LEU A 517 12.89 -10.81 32.88
N SER A 518 12.79 -12.13 32.74
CA SER A 518 13.50 -12.88 31.70
C SER A 518 12.60 -13.97 31.16
N SER A 519 12.98 -14.58 30.03
CA SER A 519 12.20 -15.68 29.49
C SER A 519 12.97 -16.60 28.56
N LYS A 520 12.57 -17.86 28.52
CA LYS A 520 13.16 -18.89 27.64
C LYS A 520 12.10 -19.48 26.71
N ALA A 521 12.41 -19.57 25.41
CA ALA A 521 11.60 -20.32 24.46
C ALA A 521 11.76 -21.83 24.70
N VAL A 522 10.64 -22.56 24.71
CA VAL A 522 10.57 -24.00 24.90
C VAL A 522 9.55 -24.61 23.95
N GLY A 523 9.78 -25.84 23.50
CA GLY A 523 8.79 -26.58 22.70
C GLY A 523 7.53 -26.91 23.51
N LEU A 524 6.46 -27.22 22.80
CA LEU A 524 5.11 -27.38 23.35
C LEU A 524 5.06 -28.45 24.45
N LYS A 525 5.66 -29.62 24.20
CA LYS A 525 5.71 -30.71 25.19
C LYS A 525 6.50 -30.33 26.44
N SER A 526 7.59 -29.57 26.28
CA SER A 526 8.41 -29.10 27.39
C SER A 526 7.63 -28.12 28.29
N ALA A 527 6.84 -27.23 27.69
CA ALA A 527 5.98 -26.29 28.42
C ALA A 527 4.90 -27.03 29.24
N LEU A 528 4.21 -28.00 28.63
CA LEU A 528 3.22 -28.83 29.32
C LEU A 528 3.84 -29.59 30.50
N ASN A 529 4.98 -30.23 30.28
CA ASN A 529 5.70 -30.97 31.32
C ASN A 529 6.13 -30.05 32.48
N LEU A 530 6.51 -28.80 32.21
CA LEU A 530 6.87 -27.83 33.25
C LEU A 530 5.68 -27.46 34.13
N VAL A 531 4.52 -27.19 33.52
CA VAL A 531 3.27 -26.89 34.24
C VAL A 531 2.86 -28.08 35.11
N GLU A 532 2.89 -29.30 34.55
CA GLU A 532 2.49 -30.52 35.27
C GLU A 532 3.45 -30.89 36.40
N LYS A 533 4.77 -30.86 36.14
CA LYS A 533 5.79 -31.18 37.14
C LYS A 533 5.70 -30.29 38.38
N ASN A 534 5.38 -29.01 38.19
CA ASN A 534 5.23 -28.04 39.27
C ASN A 534 3.81 -27.99 39.84
N LYS A 535 2.90 -28.87 39.37
CA LYS A 535 1.49 -28.94 39.81
C LYS A 535 0.77 -27.60 39.67
N ALA A 536 1.15 -26.81 38.67
CA ALA A 536 0.51 -25.54 38.36
C ALA A 536 -0.90 -25.80 37.82
N ALA A 537 -1.87 -24.99 38.24
CA ALA A 537 -3.22 -25.07 37.69
C ALA A 537 -3.23 -24.55 36.25
N LYS A 538 -3.82 -25.31 35.33
CA LYS A 538 -4.11 -24.86 33.96
C LYS A 538 -5.46 -24.14 33.95
N THR A 539 -5.46 -22.87 33.55
CA THR A 539 -6.68 -22.06 33.43
C THR A 539 -6.88 -21.65 31.98
N TRP A 540 -8.02 -22.01 31.40
CA TRP A 540 -8.37 -21.55 30.06
C TRP A 540 -8.68 -20.04 30.09
N LEU A 541 -7.98 -19.27 29.26
CA LEU A 541 -8.19 -17.83 29.11
C LEU A 541 -8.95 -17.56 27.81
N GLU A 542 -10.28 -17.47 27.90
CA GLU A 542 -11.16 -17.23 26.74
C GLU A 542 -10.74 -16.03 25.88
N SER A 543 -10.27 -14.95 26.51
CA SER A 543 -9.83 -13.75 25.80
C SER A 543 -8.57 -13.95 24.96
N LEU A 544 -7.77 -14.97 25.26
CA LEU A 544 -6.54 -15.29 24.55
C LEU A 544 -6.65 -16.58 23.72
N GLY A 545 -7.67 -17.41 23.98
CA GLY A 545 -7.84 -18.70 23.33
C GLY A 545 -6.74 -19.69 23.66
N GLN A 546 -6.26 -19.70 24.92
CA GLN A 546 -5.11 -20.51 25.37
C GLN A 546 -5.24 -20.89 26.85
N TYR A 547 -4.62 -22.00 27.24
CA TYR A 547 -4.37 -22.29 28.64
C TYR A 547 -3.23 -21.45 29.22
N TYR A 548 -3.36 -21.06 30.48
CA TYR A 548 -2.34 -20.38 31.26
C TYR A 548 -1.94 -21.23 32.46
N GLY A 549 -0.63 -21.31 32.70
CA GLY A 549 -0.04 -21.91 33.89
C GLY A 549 0.85 -20.93 34.62
N GLU A 550 0.72 -20.91 35.95
CA GLU A 550 1.54 -20.10 36.84
C GLU A 550 1.96 -20.93 38.06
N TYR A 551 3.22 -20.79 38.46
CA TYR A 551 3.70 -21.33 39.73
C TYR A 551 4.86 -20.48 40.27
N LYS A 552 5.17 -20.68 41.55
CA LYS A 552 6.28 -20.04 42.24
C LYS A 552 7.21 -21.13 42.76
N ASP A 553 8.51 -20.96 42.58
CA ASP A 553 9.49 -21.89 43.15
C ASP A 553 9.78 -21.60 44.64
N ASP A 554 10.65 -22.42 45.24
CA ASP A 554 11.01 -22.32 46.66
C ASP A 554 11.81 -21.04 47.00
N GLU A 555 12.49 -20.44 46.02
CA GLU A 555 13.24 -19.17 46.18
C GLU A 555 12.33 -17.96 46.04
N GLY A 556 11.18 -18.14 45.41
CA GLY A 556 10.15 -17.14 45.24
C GLY A 556 10.12 -16.48 43.86
N ILE A 557 10.71 -17.13 42.86
CA ILE A 557 10.63 -16.72 41.45
C ILE A 557 9.28 -17.18 40.90
N THR A 558 8.56 -16.27 40.25
CA THR A 558 7.28 -16.59 39.60
C THR A 558 7.52 -17.01 38.16
N TYR A 559 6.93 -18.13 37.77
CA TYR A 559 6.96 -18.67 36.42
C TYR A 559 5.59 -18.54 35.78
N ARG A 560 5.52 -17.96 34.58
CA ARG A 560 4.28 -17.81 33.80
C ARG A 560 4.43 -18.41 32.41
N ILE A 561 3.44 -19.18 31.99
CA ILE A 561 3.44 -19.90 30.70
C ILE A 561 2.06 -19.82 30.07
N TRP A 562 2.00 -19.29 28.85
CA TRP A 562 0.83 -19.36 27.97
C TRP A 562 1.01 -20.56 27.04
N LEU A 563 0.20 -21.59 27.21
CA LEU A 563 0.39 -22.86 26.52
C LEU A 563 -0.17 -22.78 25.11
N GLU A 564 0.57 -23.39 24.19
CA GLU A 564 0.06 -23.80 22.89
C GLU A 564 -0.14 -25.32 22.94
N GLU A 565 -1.38 -25.74 22.72
CA GLU A 565 -1.83 -27.13 22.75
C GLU A 565 -2.98 -27.33 21.76
N GLU A 566 -3.60 -28.49 21.78
CA GLU A 566 -4.58 -28.91 20.78
C GLU A 566 -5.77 -27.94 20.66
N GLU A 567 -6.34 -27.46 21.77
CA GLU A 567 -7.48 -26.54 21.78
C GLU A 567 -7.09 -25.15 21.26
N SER A 568 -5.96 -24.59 21.70
CA SER A 568 -5.46 -23.30 21.19
C SER A 568 -5.03 -23.35 19.73
N MET A 569 -4.48 -24.48 19.26
CA MET A 569 -4.10 -24.69 17.86
C MET A 569 -5.35 -24.81 16.98
N THR A 570 -6.35 -25.59 17.42
CA THR A 570 -7.65 -25.71 16.73
C THR A 570 -8.26 -24.34 16.50
N LYS A 571 -8.32 -23.48 17.52
CA LYS A 571 -8.87 -22.12 17.39
C LYS A 571 -8.12 -21.24 16.38
N LYS A 572 -6.81 -21.41 16.24
CA LYS A 572 -6.02 -20.66 15.24
C LYS A 572 -6.27 -21.19 13.83
N LEU A 573 -6.37 -22.50 13.66
CA LEU A 573 -6.69 -23.11 12.36
C LEU A 573 -8.13 -22.80 11.92
N GLU A 574 -9.09 -22.68 12.84
CA GLU A 574 -10.44 -22.17 12.53
C GLU A 574 -10.41 -20.75 11.90
N LEU A 575 -9.40 -19.94 12.19
CA LEU A 575 -9.23 -18.64 11.52
C LEU A 575 -8.80 -18.80 10.06
N MET A 576 -8.03 -19.84 9.73
CA MET A 576 -7.62 -20.14 8.36
C MET A 576 -8.86 -20.32 7.46
N ASP A 577 -9.77 -21.21 7.87
CA ASP A 577 -11.03 -21.48 7.18
C ASP A 577 -11.93 -20.23 7.12
N LYS A 578 -12.04 -19.52 8.26
CA LYS A 578 -12.90 -18.34 8.39
C LYS A 578 -12.50 -17.24 7.41
N TYR A 579 -11.20 -17.04 7.18
CA TYR A 579 -10.67 -16.01 6.29
C TYR A 579 -10.31 -16.53 4.90
N GLN A 580 -10.45 -17.83 4.66
CA GLN A 580 -10.15 -18.50 3.39
C GLN A 580 -8.74 -18.18 2.90
N ILE A 581 -7.78 -18.23 3.82
CA ILE A 581 -6.37 -17.98 3.50
C ILE A 581 -5.74 -19.24 2.88
N ALA A 582 -4.60 -19.10 2.21
CA ALA A 582 -3.94 -20.16 1.44
C ALA A 582 -3.42 -21.34 2.27
N GLY A 583 -3.26 -21.17 3.58
CA GLY A 583 -2.80 -22.24 4.47
C GLY A 583 -2.18 -21.75 5.78
N MET A 584 -1.41 -22.64 6.41
CA MET A 584 -0.68 -22.39 7.64
C MET A 584 0.82 -22.68 7.50
N ALA A 585 1.61 -22.04 8.36
CA ALA A 585 3.03 -22.36 8.52
C ALA A 585 3.39 -22.56 10.01
N ALA A 586 4.40 -23.35 10.35
CA ALA A 586 4.74 -23.65 11.75
C ALA A 586 6.21 -23.43 12.06
N TRP A 587 6.50 -22.48 12.96
CA TRP A 587 7.84 -22.22 13.48
C TRP A 587 8.02 -22.89 14.85
N LYS A 588 8.82 -23.94 14.97
CA LYS A 588 9.50 -24.68 13.91
C LYS A 588 9.39 -26.18 14.19
N LEU A 589 9.62 -26.98 13.14
CA LEU A 589 9.57 -28.44 13.23
C LEU A 589 10.49 -28.98 14.34
N GLY A 590 10.02 -30.01 15.03
CA GLY A 590 10.69 -30.67 16.13
C GLY A 590 10.50 -30.03 17.51
N LEU A 591 9.59 -29.04 17.64
CA LEU A 591 9.23 -28.42 18.93
C LEU A 591 7.80 -28.77 19.38
N GLU A 592 7.00 -29.30 18.47
CA GLU A 592 5.68 -29.88 18.65
C GLU A 592 5.71 -31.30 19.26
N TYR A 593 4.53 -31.90 19.42
CA TYR A 593 4.32 -33.31 19.74
C TYR A 593 3.18 -33.85 18.87
N ASP A 594 3.11 -35.18 18.72
CA ASP A 594 2.29 -35.88 17.73
C ASP A 594 0.83 -35.39 17.66
N ASP A 595 0.14 -35.23 18.79
CA ASP A 595 -1.28 -34.81 18.83
C ASP A 595 -1.55 -33.41 18.22
N ILE A 596 -0.52 -32.58 18.02
CA ILE A 596 -0.64 -31.30 17.30
C ILE A 596 -0.82 -31.53 15.79
N TRP A 597 -0.17 -32.55 15.22
CA TRP A 597 -0.37 -32.92 13.83
C TRP A 597 -1.76 -33.53 13.62
N ASP A 598 -2.26 -34.32 14.57
CA ASP A 598 -3.65 -34.80 14.54
C ASP A 598 -4.67 -33.64 14.46
N VAL A 599 -4.37 -32.50 15.09
CA VAL A 599 -5.19 -31.29 14.98
C VAL A 599 -5.08 -30.67 13.59
N ILE A 600 -3.86 -30.50 13.05
CA ILE A 600 -3.62 -29.92 11.72
C ILE A 600 -4.27 -30.76 10.62
N ASP A 601 -4.20 -32.08 10.72
CA ASP A 601 -4.76 -33.03 9.77
C ASP A 601 -6.30 -32.94 9.66
N ASN A 602 -7.00 -32.33 10.63
CA ASN A 602 -8.44 -32.09 10.52
C ASN A 602 -8.80 -30.86 9.67
N PHE A 603 -7.83 -30.01 9.34
CA PHE A 603 -8.02 -28.78 8.58
C PHE A 603 -7.42 -28.86 7.17
N ILE A 604 -6.34 -29.62 7.00
CA ILE A 604 -5.60 -29.71 5.73
C ILE A 604 -5.71 -31.13 5.17
N ASP A 605 -6.34 -31.25 4.01
CA ASP A 605 -6.61 -32.51 3.28
C ASP A 605 -5.43 -33.07 2.46
#